data_AF-A0A4V1D394-F1
#
_entry.id   AF-A0A4V1D394-F1
#
_cell.length_a   1.000
_cell.length_b   1.000
_cell.length_c   1.000
_cell.angle_alpha   90.00
_cell.angle_beta   90.00
_cell.angle_gamma   90.00
#
_symmetry.space_group_name_H-M   'P 1'
#
loop_
_entity.id
_entity.type
_entity.pdbx_description
1 polymer ?
#
loop_
_entity_poly.entity_id
_entity_poly.type
_entity_poly.pdbx_seq_one_letter_code
_entity_poly.pdbx_strand_id
1 'polypeptide(L)' 'MASRFPFIKQEDSMQCGIACLQMICTYYGQHYSNGFISTFCHATTEGISLLGICKAATFLGFKSQPTTVR' A
#
# COMPACT_ATOMS: atom_id res chain seq x y z
N MET A 1 -1.47 5.24 -24.73
CA MET A 1 -2.35 4.17 -24.22
C MET A 1 -2.28 4.22 -22.71
N ALA A 2 -3.36 4.58 -22.01
CA ALA A 2 -3.36 4.47 -20.56
C ALA A 2 -3.24 2.97 -20.22
N SER A 3 -2.11 2.57 -19.65
CA SER A 3 -1.94 1.23 -19.11
C SER A 3 -3.01 1.00 -18.05
N ARG A 4 -3.62 -0.18 -18.05
CA ARG A 4 -4.59 -0.57 -17.04
C ARG A 4 -3.93 -0.46 -15.66
N PHE A 5 -4.65 0.07 -14.67
CA PHE A 5 -4.15 0.17 -13.30
C PHE A 5 -3.68 -1.23 -12.83
N PRO A 6 -2.46 -1.35 -12.27
CA PRO A 6 -1.92 -2.64 -11.87
C PRO A 6 -2.80 -3.28 -10.82
N PHE A 7 -3.06 -4.57 -10.97
CA PHE A 7 -3.75 -5.37 -9.97
C PHE A 7 -2.75 -6.29 -9.30
N ILE A 8 -2.67 -6.22 -7.97
CA ILE A 8 -1.83 -7.09 -7.16
C ILE A 8 -2.74 -7.78 -6.15
N LYS A 9 -2.70 -9.11 -6.16
CA LYS A 9 -3.42 -9.94 -5.20
C LYS A 9 -2.66 -9.94 -3.87
N GLN A 10 -3.36 -9.64 -2.77
CA GLN A 10 -2.79 -9.77 -1.43
C GLN A 10 -2.38 -11.22 -1.15
N GLU A 11 -1.18 -11.42 -0.61
CA GLU A 11 -0.64 -12.76 -0.27
C GLU A 11 -1.34 -13.35 0.96
N ASP A 12 -1.71 -12.49 1.90
CA ASP A 12 -2.44 -12.85 3.11
C ASP A 12 -3.76 -12.05 3.25
N SER A 13 -4.72 -12.62 3.97
CA SER A 13 -6.03 -12.01 4.25
C SER A 13 -5.94 -10.62 4.89
N MET A 14 -4.90 -10.35 5.69
CA MET A 14 -4.68 -9.10 6.43
C MET A 14 -3.78 -8.10 5.68
N GLN A 15 -3.24 -8.46 4.51
CA GLN A 15 -2.29 -7.63 3.75
C GLN A 15 -2.93 -6.75 2.68
N CYS A 16 -4.23 -6.45 2.80
CA CYS A 16 -4.93 -5.60 1.83
C CYS A 16 -4.28 -4.21 1.68
N GLY A 17 -3.82 -3.59 2.77
CA GLY A 17 -3.13 -2.30 2.75
C GLY A 17 -1.77 -2.35 2.05
N ILE A 18 -1.02 -3.45 2.17
CA ILE A 18 0.29 -3.64 1.52
C ILE A 18 0.09 -3.77 0.01
N ALA A 19 -0.84 -4.62 -0.42
CA ALA A 19 -1.16 -4.80 -1.83
C ALA A 19 -1.62 -3.48 -2.48
N CYS A 20 -2.44 -2.68 -1.79
CA CYS A 20 -2.85 -1.35 -2.25
C CYS A 20 -1.66 -0.41 -2.46
N LEU A 21 -0.75 -0.31 -1.50
CA LEU A 21 0.46 0.51 -1.65
C LEU A 21 1.31 0.02 -2.82
N GLN A 22 1.46 -1.29 -2.99
CA GLN A 22 2.22 -1.88 -4.07
C GLN A 22 1.63 -1.57 -5.45
N MET A 23 0.29 -1.59 -5.58
CA MET A 23 -0.40 -1.18 -6.80
C MET A 23 -0.18 0.30 -7.11
N ILE A 24 -0.30 1.17 -6.11
CA ILE A 24 -0.05 2.61 -6.26
C ILE A 24 1.41 2.87 -6.69
N CYS A 25 2.39 2.26 -6.01
CA CYS A 25 3.81 2.36 -6.39
C CYS A 25 4.03 1.90 -7.83
N THR A 26 3.49 0.74 -8.21
CA THR A 26 3.63 0.15 -9.55
C THR A 26 3.02 1.08 -10.61
N TYR A 27 1.89 1.71 -10.30
CA TYR A 27 1.25 2.67 -11.21
C TYR A 27 2.14 3.89 -11.50
N TYR A 28 2.91 4.34 -10.51
CA TYR A 28 3.90 5.42 -10.65
C TYR A 28 5.29 4.95 -11.11
N GLY A 29 5.43 3.70 -11.58
CA GLY A 29 6.69 3.15 -12.10
C GLY A 29 7.67 2.63 -11.03
N GLN A 30 7.24 2.57 -9.76
CA GLN A 30 8.05 2.08 -8.64
C GLN A 30 7.67 0.64 -8.29
N HIS A 31 8.58 -0.30 -8.53
CA HIS A 31 8.35 -1.72 -8.28
C HIS A 31 9.01 -2.15 -6.97
N TYR A 32 8.18 -2.36 -5.94
CA TYR A 32 8.62 -2.88 -4.64
C TYR A 32 8.09 -4.28 -4.42
N SER A 33 8.84 -5.12 -3.71
CA SER A 33 8.38 -6.45 -3.28
C SER A 33 7.42 -6.34 -2.08
N ASN A 34 6.60 -7.37 -1.86
CA ASN A 34 5.71 -7.44 -0.71
C ASN A 34 6.51 -7.34 0.60
N GLY A 35 7.64 -8.06 0.68
CA GLY A 35 8.55 -8.01 1.82
C GLY A 35 9.14 -6.64 2.08
N PHE A 36 9.49 -5.86 1.04
CA PHE A 36 9.99 -4.49 1.21
C PHE A 36 8.93 -3.55 1.77
N ILE A 37 7.70 -3.57 1.24
CA ILE A 37 6.63 -2.71 1.77
C ILE A 37 6.26 -3.14 3.20
N SER A 38 6.31 -4.43 3.50
CA SER A 38 6.02 -4.99 4.83
C SER A 38 6.95 -4.48 5.94
N THR A 39 8.17 -4.02 5.61
CA THR A 39 9.08 -3.44 6.62
C THR A 39 8.59 -2.09 7.15
N PHE A 40 7.82 -1.35 6.35
CA PHE A 40 7.25 -0.04 6.71
C PHE A 40 5.75 -0.09 6.97
N CYS A 41 5.08 -1.14 6.52
CA CYS A 41 3.64 -1.35 6.61
C CYS A 41 3.35 -2.74 7.20
N HIS A 42 3.36 -2.84 8.52
CA HIS A 42 3.19 -4.12 9.21
C HIS A 42 1.71 -4.46 9.37
N ALA A 43 1.30 -5.64 8.88
CA ALA A 43 -0.02 -6.19 9.11
C ALA A 43 -0.08 -6.90 10.48
N THR A 44 -1.17 -6.68 11.22
CA THR A 44 -1.53 -7.47 12.40
C THR A 44 -2.64 -8.45 12.04
N THR A 45 -3.10 -9.22 13.02
CA THR A 45 -4.29 -10.07 12.87
C THR A 45 -5.59 -9.30 12.64
N GLU A 46 -5.58 -7.98 12.85
CA GLU A 46 -6.71 -7.08 12.58
C GLU A 46 -6.52 -6.29 11.26
N GLY A 47 -5.47 -6.59 10.51
CA GLY A 47 -5.11 -5.86 9.30
C GLY A 47 -4.13 -4.72 9.58
N ILE A 48 -4.29 -3.62 8.84
CA ILE A 48 -3.37 -2.47 8.86
C ILE A 48 -4.15 -1.21 9.16
N SER A 49 -3.71 -0.48 10.19
CA SER A 49 -4.30 0.82 10.53
C SER A 49 -4.06 1.86 9.43
N LEU A 50 -4.99 2.80 9.29
CA LEU A 50 -4.86 3.92 8.34
C LEU A 50 -3.62 4.77 8.62
N LEU A 51 -3.25 4.95 9.91
CA LEU A 51 -2.01 5.61 10.32
C LEU A 51 -0.77 4.85 9.82
N GLY A 52 -0.77 3.51 9.88
CA GLY A 52 0.30 2.67 9.35
C GLY A 52 0.48 2.85 7.86
N ILE A 53 -0.63 2.86 7.11
CA ILE A 53 -0.63 3.12 5.66
C ILE A 53 -0.04 4.50 5.36
N CYS A 54 -0.46 5.55 6.07
CA CYS A 54 0.05 6.91 5.87
C CYS A 54 1.56 7.04 6.14
N LYS A 55 2.06 6.36 7.19
CA LYS A 55 3.50 6.32 7.49
C LYS A 55 4.28 5.61 6.38
N ALA A 56 3.81 4.43 5.96
CA ALA A 56 4.42 3.69 4.86
C ALA A 56 4.44 4.50 3.56
N ALA A 57 3.32 5.16 3.21
CA ALA A 57 3.23 6.03 2.05
C ALA A 57 4.26 7.16 2.09
N THR A 58 4.49 7.77 3.26
CA THR A 58 5.53 8.80 3.44
C THR A 58 6.93 8.24 3.18
N PHE A 59 7.26 7.05 3.69
CA PHE A 59 8.55 6.39 3.41
C PHE A 59 8.73 6.05 1.93
N LEU A 60 7.63 5.74 1.23
CA LEU A 60 7.62 5.46 -0.21
C LEU A 60 7.63 6.73 -1.07
N GLY A 61 7.71 7.92 -0.45
CA GLY A 61 7.80 9.21 -1.15
C GLY A 61 6.46 9.85 -1.50
N PHE A 62 5.35 9.36 -0.96
CA PHE A 62 4.02 9.91 -1.20
C PHE A 62 3.57 10.84 -0.08
N LYS A 63 2.92 11.93 -0.45
CA LYS A 63 2.13 12.76 0.46
C LYS A 63 0.72 12.19 0.53
N SER A 64 0.30 11.74 1.71
CA SER A 64 -1.03 11.15 1.94
C SER A 64 -1.78 11.89 3.05
N GLN A 65 -3.11 11.86 3.00
CA GLN A 65 -3.98 12.42 4.02
C GLN A 65 -5.17 11.48 4.25
N PRO A 66 -5.40 11.01 5.49
CA PRO A 66 -6.59 10.25 5.81
C PRO A 66 -7.82 11.16 5.74
N THR A 67 -8.93 10.64 5.22
CA THR A 67 -10.20 11.36 5.15
C THR A 67 -11.35 10.45 5.58
N THR A 68 -12.45 11.06 6.04
CA THR A 68 -13.69 10.36 6.37
C THR A 68 -14.66 10.50 5.21
N VAL A 69 -15.31 9.40 4.83
CA VAL A 69 -16.40 9.45 3.85
C VAL A 69 -17.63 9.99 4.57
N ARG A 70 -18.19 11.12 4.08
CA ARG A 70 -19.45 11.66 4.57
C ARG A 70 -20.62 11.04 3.83
#